data_AF-A0A8C6J5Y8-F1
#
_entry.id   AF-A0A8C6J5Y8-F1
#
_cell.length_a   1.000
_cell.length_b   1.000
_cell.length_c   1.000
_cell.angle_alpha   90.00
_cell.angle_beta   90.00
_cell.angle_gamma   90.00
#
_symmetry.space_group_name_H-M   'P 1'
#
loop_
_entity.id
_entity.type
_entity.pdbx_description
1 polymer ?
#
loop_
_entity_poly.entity_id
_entity_poly.type
_entity_poly.pdbx_seq_one_letter_code
_entity_poly.pdbx_strand_id
1 'polypeptide(L)'
;TSPGRKRDFSPVLWSQYFESMEDVVVENETVQMWNVLNCSYTFRIYKSGLEGPVLLLLHGGGHSALSWAVFTAAIINRIQCRIVESNQNHKKDVGNVVEALYGDLPPPIMLIGHSMGGAIAVHTAVANLVPSLLGLCMIDVVEGTAMDALNSMQNFLRSRPKTFKSLENAIEWSVKSGQIRNLESARVSMVGQVKQCEGAASPECPKAIVEGIIEEEEEEEENEEGGGSVNKRKKEDDTETKKEHLYTWRIELAKTEKYWDGWFRGLSNLFLSCPTPKLLLLAGVDRLDKDLTIGQMQGKFQMQVLPQCGHAVHEDAPDKVAEAVATFLIRHRFTEPIGGFQW
;
A
#
# COMPACT_ATOMS: atom_id res chain seq x y z
N THR A 1 21.88 22.99 -24.47
CA THR A 1 20.73 22.07 -24.35
C THR A 1 21.26 20.66 -24.24
N SER A 2 21.35 20.12 -23.02
CA SER A 2 21.81 18.75 -22.80
C SER A 2 20.84 17.78 -23.50
N PRO A 3 21.32 16.69 -24.14
CA PRO A 3 20.43 15.71 -24.76
C PRO A 3 19.48 15.19 -23.69
N GLY A 4 18.18 15.24 -23.97
CA GLY A 4 17.13 14.85 -23.02
C GLY A 4 17.39 13.43 -22.53
N ARG A 5 17.90 13.31 -21.30
CA ARG A 5 18.16 12.03 -20.65
C ARG A 5 16.84 11.25 -20.66
N LYS A 6 16.81 10.12 -21.36
CA LYS A 6 15.62 9.26 -21.44
C LYS A 6 15.20 8.94 -19.99
N ARG A 7 13.93 9.19 -19.64
CA ARG A 7 13.43 8.90 -18.29
C ARG A 7 13.52 7.39 -18.05
N ASP A 8 14.03 7.01 -16.89
CA ASP A 8 14.15 5.62 -16.47
C ASP A 8 12.87 5.18 -15.75
N PHE A 9 12.19 4.18 -16.30
CA PHE A 9 10.95 3.61 -15.77
C PHE A 9 11.16 2.21 -15.19
N SER A 10 12.42 1.79 -14.98
CA SER A 10 12.74 0.53 -14.32
C SER A 10 12.17 0.50 -12.89
N PRO A 11 11.62 -0.65 -12.44
CA PRO A 11 11.09 -0.78 -11.09
C PRO A 11 12.19 -0.64 -10.04
N VAL A 12 11.83 -0.07 -8.89
CA VAL A 12 12.70 0.05 -7.72
C VAL A 12 12.19 -0.85 -6.61
N LEU A 13 13.10 -1.54 -5.93
CA LEU A 13 12.75 -2.46 -4.84
C LEU A 13 12.35 -1.68 -3.58
N TRP A 14 11.39 -2.25 -2.84
CA TRP A 14 10.91 -1.71 -1.57
C TRP A 14 12.04 -1.51 -0.54
N SER A 15 13.07 -2.35 -0.58
CA SER A 15 14.21 -2.32 0.35
C SER A 15 15.10 -1.08 0.22
N GLN A 16 14.87 -0.24 -0.79
CA GLN A 16 15.50 1.09 -0.87
C GLN A 16 14.86 2.11 0.07
N TYR A 17 13.62 1.86 0.51
CA TYR A 17 12.83 2.80 1.32
C TYR A 17 12.44 2.24 2.69
N PHE A 18 12.44 0.91 2.87
CA PHE A 18 12.11 0.26 4.12
C PHE A 18 13.24 -0.64 4.60
N GLU A 19 13.45 -0.67 5.91
CA GLU A 19 14.46 -1.51 6.56
C GLU A 19 14.06 -2.99 6.60
N SER A 20 12.77 -3.27 6.78
CA SER A 20 12.28 -4.65 6.85
C SER A 20 10.85 -4.81 6.34
N MET A 21 10.49 -6.07 6.09
CA MET A 21 9.17 -6.48 5.62
C MET A 21 8.78 -7.76 6.35
N GLU A 22 7.51 -7.85 6.75
CA GLU A 22 6.99 -8.97 7.53
C GLU A 22 5.60 -9.36 7.03
N ASP A 23 5.29 -10.64 7.12
CA ASP A 23 3.99 -11.21 6.82
C ASP A 23 3.29 -11.57 8.13
N VAL A 24 2.37 -10.72 8.58
CA VAL A 24 1.65 -10.85 9.85
C VAL A 24 0.46 -11.78 9.64
N VAL A 25 0.43 -12.90 10.34
CA VAL A 25 -0.71 -13.83 10.30
C VAL A 25 -1.73 -13.40 11.34
N VAL A 26 -2.95 -13.12 10.89
CA VAL A 26 -4.10 -12.80 11.73
C VAL A 26 -5.11 -13.92 11.62
N GLU A 27 -5.46 -14.53 12.75
CA GLU A 27 -6.52 -15.53 12.82
C GLU A 27 -7.86 -14.83 13.06
N ASN A 28 -8.84 -15.09 12.20
CA ASN A 28 -10.19 -14.62 12.34
C ASN A 28 -11.13 -15.81 12.54
N GLU A 29 -11.91 -15.76 13.61
CA GLU A 29 -13.03 -16.67 13.80
C GLU A 29 -14.23 -16.16 13.01
N THR A 30 -14.64 -16.91 11.99
CA THR A 30 -15.92 -16.68 11.33
C THR A 30 -16.91 -17.74 11.77
N VAL A 31 -17.89 -17.33 12.56
CA VAL A 31 -19.02 -18.20 12.94
C VAL A 31 -20.05 -18.15 11.82
N GLN A 32 -20.13 -19.22 11.03
CA GLN A 32 -21.26 -19.43 10.12
C GLN A 32 -22.10 -20.58 10.66
N MET A 33 -23.31 -20.23 11.12
CA MET A 33 -24.46 -21.11 11.41
C MET A 33 -24.05 -22.59 11.59
N TRP A 34 -23.59 -22.91 12.81
CA TRP A 34 -23.16 -24.23 13.32
C TRP A 34 -21.70 -24.67 13.11
N ASN A 35 -20.84 -23.93 12.39
CA ASN A 35 -19.40 -24.19 12.29
C ASN A 35 -18.55 -22.94 12.59
N VAL A 36 -17.47 -23.13 13.34
CA VAL A 36 -16.40 -22.13 13.49
C VAL A 36 -15.38 -22.42 12.39
N LEU A 37 -15.30 -21.53 11.39
CA LEU A 37 -14.21 -21.56 10.43
C LEU A 37 -13.09 -20.64 10.92
N ASN A 38 -11.96 -21.23 11.28
CA ASN A 38 -10.72 -20.49 11.47
C ASN A 38 -10.17 -20.14 10.10
N CYS A 39 -10.25 -18.85 9.75
CA CYS A 39 -9.60 -18.33 8.56
C CYS A 39 -8.39 -17.52 9.01
N SER A 40 -7.19 -17.93 8.63
CA SER A 40 -6.00 -17.12 8.78
C SER A 40 -5.81 -16.23 7.55
N TYR A 41 -5.54 -14.95 7.79
CA TYR A 41 -5.23 -13.97 6.78
C TYR A 41 -3.79 -13.50 6.98
N THR A 42 -2.99 -13.52 5.92
CA THR A 42 -1.63 -12.98 5.97
C THR A 42 -1.61 -11.57 5.45
N PHE A 43 -1.10 -10.65 6.27
CA PHE A 43 -0.99 -9.24 5.96
C PHE A 43 0.47 -8.83 5.86
N ARG A 44 0.84 -8.45 4.64
CA ARG A 44 2.14 -7.86 4.35
C ARG A 44 2.26 -6.48 4.98
N ILE A 45 3.30 -6.27 5.79
CA ILE A 45 3.70 -4.97 6.28
C ILE A 45 5.13 -4.60 5.89
N TYR A 46 5.38 -3.29 5.81
CA TYR A 46 6.71 -2.71 5.62
C TYR A 46 7.04 -1.83 6.81
N LYS A 47 8.28 -1.90 7.30
CA LYS A 47 8.73 -1.25 8.54
C LYS A 47 10.02 -0.47 8.34
N SER A 48 10.12 0.66 9.05
CA SER A 48 11.34 1.46 9.16
C SER A 48 11.34 2.22 10.49
N GLY A 49 12.52 2.47 11.06
CA GLY A 49 12.68 3.16 12.33
C GLY A 49 12.53 2.27 13.55
N LEU A 50 13.12 2.70 14.67
CA LEU A 50 13.19 1.92 15.92
C LEU A 50 12.52 2.61 17.11
N GLU A 51 12.51 3.95 17.13
CA GLU A 51 12.07 4.76 18.27
C GLU A 51 10.91 5.71 17.91
N GLY A 52 10.31 6.34 18.92
CA GLY A 52 9.20 7.28 18.75
C GLY A 52 7.84 6.62 18.48
N PRO A 53 6.80 7.41 18.15
CA PRO A 53 5.47 6.88 17.84
C PRO A 53 5.46 6.06 16.55
N VAL A 54 4.53 5.11 16.46
CA VAL A 54 4.26 4.36 15.22
C VAL A 54 3.32 5.18 14.34
N LEU A 55 3.71 5.46 13.10
CA LEU A 55 2.82 5.96 12.06
C LEU A 55 2.28 4.76 11.29
N LEU A 56 1.01 4.45 11.51
CA LEU A 56 0.32 3.35 10.85
C LEU A 56 -0.38 3.87 9.59
N LEU A 57 0.20 3.54 8.43
CA LEU A 57 -0.16 4.12 7.13
C LEU A 57 -1.12 3.21 6.36
N LEU A 58 -2.26 3.77 5.95
CA LEU A 58 -3.34 3.08 5.22
C LEU A 58 -3.50 3.68 3.82
N HIS A 59 -3.27 2.86 2.79
CA HIS A 59 -3.28 3.30 1.39
C HIS A 59 -4.69 3.51 0.80
N GLY A 60 -4.76 4.18 -0.35
CA GLY A 60 -6.00 4.36 -1.11
C GLY A 60 -6.48 3.10 -1.83
N GLY A 61 -7.73 3.12 -2.32
CA GLY A 61 -8.32 1.97 -3.02
C GLY A 61 -7.54 1.61 -4.28
N GLY A 62 -7.14 0.34 -4.42
CA GLY A 62 -6.35 -0.13 -5.56
C GLY A 62 -4.84 0.15 -5.47
N HIS A 63 -4.39 0.82 -4.41
CA HIS A 63 -2.98 1.00 -4.10
C HIS A 63 -2.47 -0.13 -3.18
N SER A 64 -1.25 0.02 -2.68
CA SER A 64 -0.66 -0.81 -1.64
C SER A 64 0.14 0.06 -0.66
N ALA A 65 0.65 -0.56 0.40
CA ALA A 65 1.64 0.01 1.31
C ALA A 65 2.72 0.81 0.57
N LEU A 66 3.30 0.27 -0.51
CA LEU A 66 4.37 0.88 -1.29
C LEU A 66 4.09 2.29 -1.84
N SER A 67 2.83 2.75 -1.86
CA SER A 67 2.51 4.17 -2.13
C SER A 67 3.11 5.14 -1.10
N TRP A 68 3.48 4.66 0.08
CA TRP A 68 4.08 5.46 1.14
C TRP A 68 5.61 5.42 1.16
N ALA A 69 6.26 4.66 0.27
CA ALA A 69 7.72 4.45 0.28
C ALA A 69 8.54 5.75 0.31
N VAL A 70 8.26 6.70 -0.58
CA VAL A 70 9.00 7.97 -0.64
C VAL A 70 8.65 8.87 0.55
N PHE A 71 7.40 8.83 1.03
CA PHE A 71 7.00 9.50 2.27
C PHE A 71 7.77 8.96 3.48
N THR A 72 7.95 7.65 3.57
CA THR A 72 8.71 6.97 4.64
C THR A 72 10.16 7.44 4.66
N ALA A 73 10.84 7.47 3.51
CA ALA A 73 12.20 8.02 3.44
C ALA A 73 12.25 9.51 3.81
N ALA A 74 11.22 10.29 3.51
CA ALA A 74 11.13 11.70 3.86
C ALA A 74 10.92 11.91 5.38
N ILE A 75 9.97 11.22 6.00
CA ILE A 75 9.58 11.46 7.39
C ILE A 75 10.63 10.98 8.41
N ILE A 76 11.30 9.86 8.12
CA ILE A 76 12.30 9.27 9.05
C ILE A 76 13.52 10.16 9.25
N ASN A 77 13.82 11.02 8.27
CA ASN A 77 14.91 11.99 8.35
C ASN A 77 14.49 13.28 9.10
N ARG A 78 13.22 13.43 9.48
CA ARG A 78 12.66 14.62 10.12
C ARG A 78 12.32 14.41 11.60
N ILE A 79 11.87 13.21 11.98
CA ILE A 79 11.40 12.89 13.33
C ILE A 79 11.78 11.47 13.75
N GLN A 80 11.81 11.21 15.06
CA GLN A 80 11.86 9.84 15.58
C GLN A 80 10.49 9.18 15.41
N CYS A 81 10.38 8.20 14.52
CA CYS A 81 9.14 7.43 14.38
C CYS A 81 9.42 6.02 13.88
N ARG A 82 8.45 5.14 14.13
CA ARG A 82 8.37 3.83 13.48
C ARG A 82 7.29 3.89 12.41
N ILE A 83 7.57 3.37 11.23
CA ILE A 83 6.56 3.27 10.16
C ILE A 83 6.04 1.84 10.11
N VAL A 84 4.71 1.68 10.04
CA VAL A 84 4.07 0.42 9.69
C VAL A 84 3.05 0.70 8.60
N GLU A 85 3.17 0.00 7.50
CA GLU A 85 2.25 0.13 6.37
C GLU A 85 1.53 -1.19 6.15
N SER A 86 0.22 -1.17 5.94
CA SER A 86 -0.56 -2.41 5.83
C SER A 86 -1.52 -2.39 4.65
N ASN A 87 -1.67 -3.52 3.96
CA ASN A 87 -2.54 -3.67 2.79
C ASN A 87 -4.02 -3.91 3.16
N GLN A 88 -4.55 -3.15 4.11
CA GLN A 88 -5.88 -3.39 4.68
C GLN A 88 -7.01 -2.69 3.96
N ASN A 89 -8.11 -3.41 3.78
CA ASN A 89 -9.34 -2.88 3.20
C ASN A 89 -10.50 -2.84 4.21
N HIS A 90 -10.27 -3.22 5.48
CA HIS A 90 -11.29 -3.26 6.50
C HIS A 90 -10.77 -2.82 7.88
N LYS A 91 -11.64 -2.13 8.65
CA LYS A 91 -11.27 -1.55 9.96
C LYS A 91 -10.86 -2.58 11.01
N LYS A 92 -11.52 -3.75 11.03
CA LYS A 92 -11.23 -4.85 11.97
C LYS A 92 -9.83 -5.40 11.73
N ASP A 93 -9.46 -5.56 10.46
CA ASP A 93 -8.13 -6.07 10.10
C ASP A 93 -7.01 -5.15 10.60
N VAL A 94 -7.23 -3.83 10.61
CA VAL A 94 -6.27 -2.87 11.20
C VAL A 94 -6.06 -3.12 12.70
N GLY A 95 -7.15 -3.31 13.45
CA GLY A 95 -7.07 -3.63 14.89
C GLY A 95 -6.37 -4.95 15.15
N ASN A 96 -6.75 -6.00 14.41
CA ASN A 96 -6.17 -7.33 14.57
C ASN A 96 -4.69 -7.37 14.18
N VAL A 97 -4.25 -6.58 13.19
CA VAL A 97 -2.83 -6.45 12.86
C VAL A 97 -2.07 -5.74 13.97
N VAL A 98 -2.64 -4.69 14.59
CA VAL A 98 -2.02 -4.01 15.73
C VAL A 98 -1.88 -4.96 16.92
N GLU A 99 -2.92 -5.74 17.20
CA GLU A 99 -2.91 -6.76 18.25
C GLU A 99 -1.89 -7.87 17.95
N ALA A 100 -1.83 -8.38 16.72
CA ALA A 100 -0.83 -9.38 16.33
C ALA A 100 0.61 -8.87 16.42
N LEU A 101 0.83 -7.57 16.16
CA LEU A 101 2.17 -6.96 16.19
C LEU A 101 2.66 -6.60 17.59
N TYR A 102 1.76 -6.15 18.47
CA TYR A 102 2.16 -5.53 19.74
C TYR A 102 1.47 -6.12 20.97
N GLY A 103 0.48 -7.00 20.80
CA GLY A 103 -0.31 -7.58 21.87
C GLY A 103 -0.98 -6.52 22.75
N ASP A 104 -0.93 -6.73 24.06
CA ASP A 104 -1.60 -5.90 25.07
C ASP A 104 -0.95 -4.53 25.31
N LEU A 105 0.28 -4.32 24.83
CA LEU A 105 1.06 -3.10 25.07
C LEU A 105 1.45 -2.40 23.76
N PRO A 106 0.47 -1.93 22.97
CA PRO A 106 0.76 -1.24 21.74
C PRO A 106 1.49 0.10 22.01
N PRO A 107 2.53 0.44 21.23
CA PRO A 107 3.19 1.72 21.35
C PRO A 107 2.22 2.86 20.98
N PRO A 108 2.56 4.13 21.27
CA PRO A 108 1.77 5.27 20.82
C PRO A 108 1.65 5.24 19.27
N ILE A 109 0.42 5.21 18.74
CA ILE A 109 0.14 5.06 17.29
C ILE A 109 -0.60 6.28 16.75
N MET A 110 -0.13 6.83 15.63
CA MET A 110 -0.88 7.77 14.79
C MET A 110 -1.38 7.06 13.53
N LEU A 111 -2.68 7.12 13.27
CA LEU A 111 -3.25 6.62 12.03
C LEU A 111 -3.15 7.68 10.93
N ILE A 112 -2.63 7.31 9.77
CA ILE A 112 -2.56 8.18 8.59
C ILE A 112 -3.17 7.42 7.41
N GLY A 113 -4.23 7.95 6.82
CA GLY A 113 -4.93 7.27 5.73
C GLY A 113 -5.18 8.16 4.52
N HIS A 114 -4.93 7.61 3.33
CA HIS A 114 -5.25 8.25 2.05
C HIS A 114 -6.51 7.66 1.43
N SER A 115 -7.40 8.49 0.88
CA SER A 115 -8.59 8.02 0.14
C SER A 115 -9.41 7.00 0.95
N MET A 116 -9.68 5.81 0.41
CA MET A 116 -10.26 4.67 1.13
C MET A 116 -9.56 4.38 2.48
N GLY A 117 -8.24 4.42 2.55
CA GLY A 117 -7.48 4.24 3.79
C GLY A 117 -7.73 5.32 4.83
N GLY A 118 -8.05 6.55 4.41
CA GLY A 118 -8.50 7.64 5.29
C GLY A 118 -9.84 7.35 5.95
N ALA A 119 -10.79 6.81 5.17
CA ALA A 119 -12.06 6.35 5.71
C ALA A 119 -11.86 5.21 6.72
N ILE A 120 -11.06 4.21 6.37
CA ILE A 120 -10.74 3.08 7.26
C ILE A 120 -10.09 3.59 8.55
N ALA A 121 -9.14 4.53 8.47
CA ALA A 121 -8.49 5.13 9.64
C ALA A 121 -9.50 5.74 10.62
N VAL A 122 -10.46 6.53 10.13
CA VAL A 122 -11.53 7.11 10.96
C VAL A 122 -12.40 6.02 11.58
N HIS A 123 -12.82 5.04 10.78
CA HIS A 123 -13.67 3.94 11.27
C HIS A 123 -12.96 3.08 12.33
N THR A 124 -11.66 2.86 12.18
CA THR A 124 -10.81 2.18 13.16
C THR A 124 -10.68 3.01 14.44
N ALA A 125 -10.47 4.32 14.32
CA ALA A 125 -10.35 5.23 15.45
C ALA A 125 -11.65 5.34 16.26
N VAL A 126 -12.80 5.54 15.60
CA VAL A 126 -14.11 5.63 16.26
C VAL A 126 -14.49 4.32 16.94
N ALA A 127 -14.15 3.18 16.33
CA ALA A 127 -14.38 1.87 16.92
C ALA A 127 -13.40 1.52 18.06
N ASN A 128 -12.45 2.42 18.37
CA ASN A 128 -11.43 2.25 19.41
C ASN A 128 -10.64 0.94 19.27
N LEU A 129 -10.34 0.54 18.02
CA LEU A 129 -9.61 -0.70 17.73
C LEU A 129 -8.09 -0.55 17.91
N VAL A 130 -7.60 0.66 18.16
CA VAL A 130 -6.19 0.96 18.45
C VAL A 130 -6.16 1.70 19.79
N PRO A 131 -5.97 1.00 20.92
CA PRO A 131 -6.09 1.59 22.25
C PRO A 131 -5.08 2.72 22.55
N SER A 132 -3.91 2.67 21.90
CA SER A 132 -2.83 3.66 22.05
C SER A 132 -2.87 4.76 20.99
N LEU A 133 -4.03 5.00 20.36
CA LEU A 133 -4.20 6.01 19.32
C LEU A 133 -3.99 7.42 19.89
N LEU A 134 -2.96 8.12 19.40
CA LEU A 134 -2.63 9.49 19.81
C LEU A 134 -3.07 10.56 18.81
N GLY A 135 -3.32 10.20 17.56
CA GLY A 135 -3.65 11.16 16.50
C GLY A 135 -4.16 10.50 15.23
N LEU A 136 -4.85 11.29 14.41
CA LEU A 136 -5.49 10.84 13.18
C LEU A 136 -5.23 11.83 12.04
N CYS A 137 -4.74 11.34 10.91
CA CYS A 137 -4.56 12.11 9.68
C CYS A 137 -5.36 11.51 8.52
N MET A 138 -6.15 12.35 7.86
CA MET A 138 -6.82 12.02 6.60
C MET A 138 -6.17 12.80 5.45
N ILE A 139 -5.88 12.10 4.35
CA ILE A 139 -5.31 12.69 3.13
C ILE A 139 -6.29 12.54 1.98
N ASP A 140 -6.69 13.69 1.42
CA ASP A 140 -7.48 13.83 0.19
C ASP A 140 -8.85 13.10 0.23
N VAL A 141 -9.54 13.17 1.37
CA VAL A 141 -10.88 12.59 1.57
C VAL A 141 -11.80 13.58 2.25
N VAL A 142 -12.93 13.86 1.61
CA VAL A 142 -14.05 14.59 2.21
C VAL A 142 -15.35 13.95 1.72
N GLU A 143 -16.29 13.69 2.62
CA GLU A 143 -17.53 12.96 2.34
C GLU A 143 -18.27 13.52 1.12
N GLY A 144 -18.59 14.82 1.12
CA GLY A 144 -19.36 15.44 0.04
C GLY A 144 -18.74 15.19 -1.35
N THR A 145 -17.46 15.54 -1.50
CA THR A 145 -16.75 15.33 -2.78
C THR A 145 -16.53 13.86 -3.12
N ALA A 146 -16.32 12.99 -2.12
CA ALA A 146 -16.14 11.57 -2.34
C ALA A 146 -17.41 10.94 -2.90
N MET A 147 -18.57 11.28 -2.33
CA MET A 147 -19.88 10.81 -2.78
C MET A 147 -20.21 11.28 -4.21
N ASP A 148 -19.89 12.53 -4.53
CA ASP A 148 -20.08 13.07 -5.88
C ASP A 148 -19.13 12.41 -6.90
N ALA A 149 -17.91 12.07 -6.49
CA ALA A 149 -16.88 11.49 -7.34
C ALA A 149 -17.06 9.99 -7.65
N LEU A 150 -17.91 9.25 -6.92
CA LEU A 150 -18.06 7.80 -7.09
C LEU A 150 -18.39 7.39 -8.54
N ASN A 151 -19.30 8.13 -9.19
CA ASN A 151 -19.65 7.90 -10.59
C ASN A 151 -18.50 8.20 -11.55
N SER A 152 -17.75 9.27 -11.30
CA SER A 152 -16.57 9.63 -12.10
C SER A 152 -15.46 8.59 -11.95
N MET A 153 -15.30 8.03 -10.75
CA MET A 153 -14.31 6.99 -10.47
C MET A 153 -14.57 5.72 -11.29
N GLN A 154 -15.83 5.29 -11.45
CA GLN A 154 -16.18 4.16 -12.32
C GLN A 154 -15.73 4.38 -13.77
N ASN A 155 -15.95 5.57 -14.31
CA ASN A 155 -15.53 5.91 -15.67
C ASN A 155 -13.99 5.89 -15.80
N PHE A 156 -13.30 6.46 -14.81
CA PHE A 156 -11.84 6.40 -14.75
C PHE A 156 -11.34 4.96 -14.71
N LEU A 157 -11.86 4.12 -13.80
CA LEU A 157 -11.42 2.73 -13.65
C LEU A 157 -11.62 1.91 -14.93
N ARG A 158 -12.70 2.16 -15.70
CA ARG A 158 -12.99 1.50 -16.98
C ARG A 158 -12.08 1.96 -18.13
N SER A 159 -11.58 3.19 -18.08
CA SER A 159 -10.66 3.75 -19.09
C SER A 159 -9.23 3.22 -18.97
N ARG A 160 -8.87 2.60 -17.85
CA ARG A 160 -7.51 2.09 -17.61
C ARG A 160 -7.19 0.90 -18.54
N PRO A 161 -5.93 0.74 -18.98
CA PRO A 161 -5.49 -0.47 -19.66
C PRO A 161 -5.84 -1.71 -18.84
N LYS A 162 -6.33 -2.77 -19.49
CA LYS A 162 -6.64 -4.03 -18.80
C LYS A 162 -5.38 -4.80 -18.42
N THR A 163 -4.34 -4.69 -19.25
CA THR A 163 -3.07 -5.38 -19.07
C THR A 163 -1.91 -4.48 -19.46
N PHE A 164 -0.72 -4.81 -18.95
CA PHE A 164 0.55 -4.17 -19.27
C PHE A 164 1.56 -5.21 -19.76
N LYS A 165 2.42 -4.82 -20.69
CA LYS A 165 3.43 -5.73 -21.28
C LYS A 165 4.58 -6.05 -20.34
N SER A 166 4.89 -5.12 -19.45
CA SER A 166 5.95 -5.23 -18.45
C SER A 166 5.63 -4.31 -17.29
N LEU A 167 6.35 -4.49 -16.19
CA LEU A 167 6.25 -3.60 -15.04
C LEU A 167 6.70 -2.18 -15.39
N GLU A 168 7.75 -2.03 -16.20
CA GLU A 168 8.22 -0.73 -16.70
C GLU A 168 7.15 0.00 -17.50
N ASN A 169 6.39 -0.74 -18.33
CA ASN A 169 5.29 -0.17 -19.09
C ASN A 169 4.14 0.30 -18.19
N ALA A 170 3.86 -0.41 -17.09
CA ALA A 170 2.89 0.03 -16.09
C ALA A 170 3.34 1.32 -15.38
N ILE A 171 4.62 1.40 -14.98
CA ILE A 171 5.23 2.60 -14.37
C ILE A 171 5.19 3.78 -15.35
N GLU A 172 5.56 3.58 -16.60
CA GLU A 172 5.51 4.62 -17.62
C GLU A 172 4.09 5.14 -17.84
N TRP A 173 3.11 4.22 -17.91
CA TRP A 173 1.70 4.59 -18.07
C TRP A 173 1.18 5.38 -16.86
N SER A 174 1.52 5.01 -15.62
CA SER A 174 1.00 5.71 -14.43
C SER A 174 1.47 7.17 -14.38
N VAL A 175 2.71 7.42 -14.81
CA VAL A 175 3.27 8.78 -14.92
C VAL A 175 2.67 9.55 -16.08
N LYS A 176 2.57 8.95 -17.27
CA LYS A 176 2.05 9.63 -18.47
C LYS A 176 0.55 9.92 -18.41
N SER A 177 -0.23 9.04 -17.76
CA SER A 177 -1.66 9.25 -17.52
C SER A 177 -1.95 10.29 -16.44
N GLY A 178 -0.93 10.67 -15.65
CA GLY A 178 -1.08 11.60 -14.54
C GLY A 178 -1.67 10.97 -13.27
N GLN A 179 -1.76 9.64 -13.19
CA GLN A 179 -2.20 8.93 -11.99
C GLN A 179 -1.22 9.16 -10.84
N ILE A 180 0.09 9.10 -11.12
CA ILE A 180 1.17 9.40 -10.19
C ILE A 180 2.10 10.39 -10.88
N ARG A 181 2.26 11.60 -10.36
CA ARG A 181 3.07 12.65 -10.99
C ARG A 181 4.55 12.49 -10.69
N ASN A 182 4.87 11.90 -9.54
CA ASN A 182 6.23 11.65 -9.10
C ASN A 182 6.76 10.32 -9.68
N LEU A 183 7.77 10.41 -10.57
CA LEU A 183 8.41 9.23 -11.17
C LEU A 183 9.10 8.35 -10.11
N GLU A 184 9.70 8.93 -9.08
CA GLU A 184 10.36 8.17 -8.02
C GLU A 184 9.37 7.28 -7.28
N SER A 185 8.24 7.86 -6.86
CA SER A 185 7.15 7.11 -6.21
C SER A 185 6.57 6.06 -7.14
N ALA A 186 6.30 6.40 -8.40
CA ALA A 186 5.72 5.47 -9.37
C ALA A 186 6.58 4.21 -9.57
N ARG A 187 7.91 4.35 -9.59
CA ARG A 187 8.85 3.23 -9.80
C ARG A 187 8.83 2.19 -8.68
N VAL A 188 8.50 2.59 -7.45
CA VAL A 188 8.39 1.69 -6.29
C VAL A 188 6.95 1.28 -6.02
N SER A 189 5.96 2.17 -6.18
CA SER A 189 4.58 1.91 -5.76
C SER A 189 3.79 1.09 -6.77
N MET A 190 4.03 1.24 -8.07
CA MET A 190 3.25 0.56 -9.11
C MET A 190 3.35 -0.96 -9.05
N VAL A 191 4.45 -1.50 -8.53
CA VAL A 191 4.65 -2.95 -8.35
C VAL A 191 3.62 -3.56 -7.39
N GLY A 192 3.11 -2.75 -6.47
CA GLY A 192 2.04 -3.13 -5.55
C GLY A 192 0.64 -3.04 -6.18
N GLN A 193 0.46 -2.27 -7.25
CA GLN A 193 -0.84 -2.06 -7.90
C GLN A 193 -1.13 -3.07 -9.02
N VAL A 194 -0.09 -3.75 -9.52
CA VAL A 194 -0.21 -4.79 -10.55
C VAL A 194 0.26 -6.16 -10.04
N LYS A 195 -0.15 -7.21 -10.75
CA LYS A 195 0.30 -8.59 -10.55
C LYS A 195 0.49 -9.26 -11.92
N GLN A 196 1.31 -10.30 -11.98
CA GLN A 196 1.45 -11.09 -13.20
C GLN A 196 0.13 -11.81 -13.52
N CYS A 197 -0.20 -11.91 -14.80
CA CYS A 197 -1.30 -12.72 -15.29
C CYS A 197 -0.92 -14.20 -15.13
N GLU A 198 -1.78 -14.98 -14.48
CA GLU A 198 -1.63 -16.44 -14.45
C GLU A 198 -1.89 -16.99 -15.86
N GLY A 199 -0.89 -17.65 -16.46
CA GLY A 199 -1.04 -18.34 -17.74
C GLY A 199 -1.92 -19.59 -17.60
N ALA A 200 -2.72 -19.90 -18.62
CA ALA A 200 -3.41 -21.17 -18.71
C ALA A 200 -2.40 -22.35 -18.69
N ALA A 201 -2.54 -23.22 -17.68
CA ALA A 201 -1.82 -24.48 -17.37
C ALA A 201 -0.30 -24.36 -17.09
N SER A 202 0.26 -24.99 -16.04
CA SER A 202 0.08 -26.39 -15.61
C SER A 202 0.38 -26.60 -14.09
N PRO A 203 0.47 -27.83 -13.54
CA PRO A 203 -0.32 -28.28 -12.39
C PRO A 203 0.46 -28.38 -11.07
N GLU A 204 -0.29 -28.57 -9.99
CA GLU A 204 0.11 -29.10 -8.67
C GLU A 204 1.30 -28.45 -7.95
N CYS A 205 0.91 -27.69 -6.92
CA CYS A 205 1.75 -27.29 -5.80
C CYS A 205 2.40 -28.52 -5.12
N PRO A 206 3.74 -28.55 -4.90
CA PRO A 206 4.31 -29.55 -4.01
C PRO A 206 3.99 -29.21 -2.55
N LYS A 207 3.29 -30.14 -1.91
CA LYS A 207 3.09 -30.22 -0.47
C LYS A 207 4.45 -30.26 0.25
N ALA A 208 4.49 -29.66 1.43
CA ALA A 208 5.56 -29.79 2.41
C ALA A 208 5.84 -31.26 2.77
N ILE A 209 7.11 -31.68 2.75
CA ILE A 209 7.70 -32.81 3.50
C ILE A 209 9.17 -32.43 3.69
N VAL A 210 9.62 -32.04 4.91
CA VAL A 210 10.35 -32.87 5.88
C VAL A 210 11.30 -33.86 5.22
N GLU A 211 12.60 -33.78 5.46
CA GLU A 211 13.41 -35.00 5.65
C GLU A 211 14.78 -34.68 6.22
N GLY A 212 15.13 -35.43 7.25
CA GLY A 212 16.49 -35.61 7.72
C GLY A 212 16.99 -37.00 7.35
N ILE A 213 18.32 -37.08 7.28
CA ILE A 213 19.22 -38.21 7.52
C ILE A 213 19.09 -39.48 6.64
N ILE A 214 20.18 -39.84 5.97
CA ILE A 214 21.02 -41.06 6.11
C ILE A 214 21.69 -41.40 4.78
N GLU A 215 22.99 -41.69 4.88
CA GLU A 215 23.93 -42.22 3.89
C GLU A 215 23.50 -43.58 3.33
N GLU A 216 23.88 -43.92 2.10
CA GLU A 216 24.52 -45.21 1.77
C GLU A 216 24.96 -45.26 0.29
N GLU A 217 25.97 -46.08 0.06
CA GLU A 217 26.93 -46.13 -1.05
C GLU A 217 26.46 -46.96 -2.27
N GLU A 218 27.16 -46.71 -3.38
CA GLU A 218 27.61 -47.61 -4.49
C GLU A 218 26.70 -48.73 -5.05
N GLU A 219 26.57 -48.77 -6.38
CA GLU A 219 27.11 -49.85 -7.23
C GLU A 219 27.03 -49.52 -8.74
N GLU A 220 28.05 -49.98 -9.46
CA GLU A 220 28.30 -49.89 -10.89
C GLU A 220 27.42 -50.88 -11.69
N GLU A 221 27.19 -50.63 -12.98
CA GLU A 221 27.37 -51.66 -14.04
C GLU A 221 27.25 -51.07 -15.46
N GLU A 222 28.20 -51.47 -16.29
CA GLU A 222 28.36 -51.18 -17.72
C GLU A 222 27.34 -51.94 -18.58
N ASN A 223 27.06 -51.44 -19.81
CA ASN A 223 26.97 -52.31 -21.00
C ASN A 223 26.91 -51.52 -22.33
N GLU A 224 27.97 -51.74 -23.10
CA GLU A 224 28.24 -51.81 -24.55
C GLU A 224 27.29 -51.26 -25.65
N GLU A 225 27.96 -50.49 -26.52
CA GLU A 225 27.97 -50.41 -28.00
C GLU A 225 26.82 -50.95 -28.88
N GLY A 226 26.42 -50.13 -29.85
CA GLY A 226 25.99 -50.64 -31.16
C GLY A 226 25.23 -49.67 -32.07
N GLY A 227 25.85 -49.27 -33.18
CA GLY A 227 25.13 -49.05 -34.44
C GLY A 227 24.82 -47.60 -34.83
N GLY A 228 25.64 -47.05 -35.72
CA GLY A 228 25.41 -45.75 -36.34
C GLY A 228 24.23 -45.73 -37.32
N SER A 229 23.61 -44.57 -37.46
CA SER A 229 23.04 -44.14 -38.74
C SER A 229 22.99 -42.62 -38.83
N VAL A 230 23.46 -42.15 -39.99
CA VAL A 230 23.60 -40.75 -40.40
C VAL A 230 22.24 -40.06 -40.37
N ASN A 231 22.10 -39.00 -39.55
CA ASN A 231 20.96 -38.10 -39.67
C ASN A 231 21.39 -36.64 -39.88
N LYS A 232 21.01 -36.17 -41.06
CA LYS A 232 20.95 -34.82 -41.60
C LYS A 232 20.77 -33.75 -40.50
N ARG A 233 21.79 -32.90 -40.32
CA ARG A 233 21.70 -31.65 -39.54
C ARG A 233 20.57 -30.77 -40.08
N LYS A 234 19.43 -30.75 -39.41
CA LYS A 234 18.54 -29.58 -39.40
C LYS A 234 18.98 -28.72 -38.23
N LYS A 235 19.38 -27.48 -38.52
CA LYS A 235 19.44 -26.41 -37.53
C LYS A 235 18.02 -26.20 -37.04
N GLU A 236 17.73 -26.66 -35.82
CA GLU A 236 16.55 -26.21 -35.09
C GLU A 236 16.89 -24.84 -34.52
N ASP A 237 16.08 -23.88 -34.95
CA ASP A 237 16.09 -22.49 -34.54
C ASP A 237 15.61 -22.47 -33.09
N ASP A 238 16.53 -22.14 -32.18
CA ASP A 238 16.26 -22.02 -30.75
C ASP A 238 15.51 -20.69 -30.50
N THR A 239 14.30 -20.59 -31.05
CA THR A 239 13.37 -19.54 -30.64
C THR A 239 12.80 -19.95 -29.30
N GLU A 240 13.54 -19.62 -28.22
CA GLU A 240 12.94 -19.40 -26.91
C GLU A 240 11.80 -18.40 -27.09
N THR A 241 10.59 -18.91 -27.24
CA THR A 241 9.36 -18.12 -27.15
C THR A 241 9.36 -17.53 -25.74
N LYS A 242 9.91 -16.34 -25.54
CA LYS A 242 9.77 -15.57 -24.31
C LYS A 242 8.27 -15.49 -24.04
N LYS A 243 7.79 -16.27 -23.07
CA LYS A 243 6.43 -16.12 -22.56
C LYS A 243 6.31 -14.67 -22.12
N GLU A 244 5.56 -13.86 -22.86
CA GLU A 244 5.32 -12.48 -22.46
C GLU A 244 4.55 -12.51 -21.14
N HIS A 245 5.23 -12.21 -20.04
CA HIS A 245 4.61 -12.10 -18.72
C HIS A 245 3.80 -10.81 -18.67
N LEU A 246 2.54 -10.90 -19.09
CA LEU A 246 1.59 -9.80 -18.97
C LEU A 246 1.30 -9.51 -17.49
N TYR A 247 1.09 -8.24 -17.19
CA TYR A 247 0.64 -7.77 -15.88
C TYR A 247 -0.80 -7.29 -15.97
N THR A 248 -1.56 -7.46 -14.90
CA THR A 248 -2.92 -6.94 -14.72
C THR A 248 -3.04 -6.22 -13.38
N TRP A 249 -4.10 -5.47 -13.17
CA TRP A 249 -4.38 -4.83 -11.88
C TRP A 249 -4.50 -5.88 -10.78
N ARG A 250 -3.86 -5.62 -9.63
CA ARG A 250 -3.89 -6.51 -8.47
C ARG A 250 -5.32 -6.72 -7.97
N ILE A 251 -6.12 -5.66 -8.00
CA ILE A 251 -7.53 -5.65 -7.60
C ILE A 251 -8.39 -4.97 -8.66
N GLU A 252 -9.53 -5.59 -8.94
CA GLU A 252 -10.61 -4.96 -9.71
C GLU A 252 -11.42 -4.05 -8.78
N LEU A 253 -10.93 -2.83 -8.56
CA LEU A 253 -11.53 -1.89 -7.62
C LEU A 253 -13.02 -1.63 -7.89
N ALA A 254 -13.48 -1.69 -9.15
CA ALA A 254 -14.89 -1.55 -9.48
C ALA A 254 -15.80 -2.58 -8.78
N LYS A 255 -15.29 -3.79 -8.46
CA LYS A 255 -16.04 -4.81 -7.73
C LYS A 255 -16.31 -4.45 -6.26
N THR A 256 -15.60 -3.46 -5.72
CA THR A 256 -15.80 -2.99 -4.34
C THR A 256 -16.81 -1.85 -4.23
N GLU A 257 -17.43 -1.42 -5.34
CA GLU A 257 -18.39 -0.30 -5.41
C GLU A 257 -19.51 -0.40 -4.36
N LYS A 258 -20.02 -1.60 -4.14
CA LYS A 258 -21.05 -1.88 -3.11
C LYS A 258 -20.65 -1.50 -1.68
N TYR A 259 -19.36 -1.31 -1.40
CA TYR A 259 -18.84 -0.92 -0.09
C TYR A 259 -18.53 0.57 0.04
N TRP A 260 -18.47 1.31 -1.08
CA TRP A 260 -17.99 2.70 -1.08
C TRP A 260 -18.90 3.62 -0.27
N ASP A 261 -20.21 3.42 -0.34
CA ASP A 261 -21.17 4.17 0.49
C ASP A 261 -20.86 4.00 1.99
N GLY A 262 -20.58 2.77 2.43
CA GLY A 262 -20.22 2.48 3.83
C GLY A 262 -18.86 3.04 4.25
N TRP A 263 -17.96 3.34 3.30
CA TRP A 263 -16.70 4.00 3.59
C TRP A 263 -16.88 5.50 3.85
N PHE A 264 -17.66 6.18 3.00
CA PHE A 264 -17.68 7.65 2.97
C PHE A 264 -18.91 8.30 3.61
N ARG A 265 -20.06 7.61 3.67
CA ARG A 265 -21.28 8.18 4.26
C ARG A 265 -21.09 8.45 5.76
N GLY A 266 -21.37 9.68 6.18
CA GLY A 266 -21.18 10.17 7.53
C GLY A 266 -19.73 10.35 7.97
N LEU A 267 -18.76 10.19 7.06
CA LEU A 267 -17.34 10.18 7.39
C LEU A 267 -16.88 11.52 7.98
N SER A 268 -17.40 12.64 7.50
CA SER A 268 -17.01 13.97 7.99
C SER A 268 -17.37 14.14 9.47
N ASN A 269 -18.59 13.76 9.85
CA ASN A 269 -19.01 13.80 11.25
C ASN A 269 -18.29 12.76 12.12
N LEU A 270 -18.02 11.57 11.59
CA LEU A 270 -17.23 10.54 12.29
C LEU A 270 -15.82 11.05 12.59
N PHE A 271 -15.14 11.64 11.62
CA PHE A 271 -13.82 12.25 11.81
C PHE A 271 -13.86 13.32 12.89
N LEU A 272 -14.85 14.21 12.85
CA LEU A 272 -15.01 15.26 13.86
C LEU A 272 -15.31 14.71 15.27
N SER A 273 -15.92 13.53 15.37
CA SER A 273 -16.26 12.88 16.64
C SER A 273 -15.08 12.21 17.33
N CYS A 274 -13.98 11.92 16.62
CA CYS A 274 -12.80 11.30 17.20
C CYS A 274 -12.17 12.22 18.28
N PRO A 275 -11.98 11.73 19.52
CA PRO A 275 -11.47 12.54 20.65
C PRO A 275 -9.94 12.69 20.65
N THR A 276 -9.29 12.59 19.49
CA THR A 276 -7.84 12.73 19.34
C THR A 276 -7.49 13.96 18.50
N PRO A 277 -6.26 14.51 18.59
CA PRO A 277 -5.75 15.49 17.65
C PRO A 277 -5.84 14.99 16.20
N LYS A 278 -6.28 15.88 15.32
CA LYS A 278 -6.64 15.55 13.94
C LYS A 278 -5.94 16.45 12.94
N LEU A 279 -5.46 15.85 11.84
CA LEU A 279 -4.86 16.53 10.70
C LEU A 279 -5.65 16.17 9.43
N LEU A 280 -5.96 17.17 8.60
CA LEU A 280 -6.54 16.98 7.27
C LEU A 280 -5.61 17.60 6.22
N LEU A 281 -5.14 16.78 5.27
CA LEU A 281 -4.31 17.22 4.15
C LEU A 281 -5.13 17.15 2.86
N LEU A 282 -5.25 18.26 2.14
CA LEU A 282 -6.03 18.33 0.90
C LEU A 282 -5.18 18.82 -0.26
N ALA A 283 -5.44 18.28 -1.46
CA ALA A 283 -4.85 18.81 -2.69
C ALA A 283 -5.41 20.21 -3.07
N GLY A 284 -6.60 20.57 -2.58
CA GLY A 284 -7.28 21.83 -2.84
C GLY A 284 -8.33 22.16 -1.78
N VAL A 285 -8.57 23.46 -1.54
CA VAL A 285 -9.57 23.98 -0.57
C VAL A 285 -11.01 23.73 -0.99
N ASP A 286 -11.25 23.57 -2.29
CA ASP A 286 -12.53 23.29 -2.93
C ASP A 286 -13.15 21.95 -2.53
N ARG A 287 -12.42 21.15 -1.75
CA ARG A 287 -12.84 19.82 -1.34
C ARG A 287 -13.60 19.77 -0.01
N LEU A 288 -13.59 20.83 0.81
CA LEU A 288 -14.30 20.80 2.08
C LEU A 288 -15.82 20.79 1.89
N ASP A 289 -16.49 19.88 2.59
CA ASP A 289 -17.95 19.88 2.70
C ASP A 289 -18.41 20.80 3.84
N LYS A 290 -19.73 20.91 4.01
CA LYS A 290 -20.34 21.76 5.04
C LYS A 290 -19.87 21.40 6.44
N ASP A 291 -19.82 20.11 6.77
CA ASP A 291 -19.54 19.65 8.14
C ASP A 291 -18.07 19.89 8.51
N LEU A 292 -17.14 19.56 7.61
CA LEU A 292 -15.71 19.84 7.81
C LEU A 292 -15.41 21.34 7.77
N THR A 293 -16.14 22.13 6.97
CA THR A 293 -16.02 23.60 6.99
C THR A 293 -16.38 24.16 8.36
N ILE A 294 -17.52 23.74 8.93
CA ILE A 294 -17.93 24.14 10.27
C ILE A 294 -16.93 23.66 11.32
N GLY A 295 -16.48 22.40 11.24
CA GLY A 295 -15.49 21.84 12.16
C GLY A 295 -14.16 22.57 12.12
N GLN A 296 -13.70 22.97 10.93
CA GLN A 296 -12.48 23.73 10.74
C GLN A 296 -12.59 25.14 11.33
N MET A 297 -13.70 25.83 11.09
CA MET A 297 -13.97 27.15 11.67
C MET A 297 -14.05 27.11 13.21
N GLN A 298 -14.45 25.97 13.78
CA GLN A 298 -14.46 25.71 15.22
C GLN A 298 -13.09 25.26 15.77
N GLY A 299 -12.06 25.11 14.93
CA GLY A 299 -10.72 24.66 15.34
C GLY A 299 -10.65 23.21 15.79
N LYS A 300 -11.57 22.34 15.31
CA LYS A 300 -11.63 20.92 15.74
C LYS A 300 -10.52 20.04 15.16
N PHE A 301 -9.84 20.49 14.12
CA PHE A 301 -8.72 19.81 13.49
C PHE A 301 -7.76 20.81 12.85
N GLN A 302 -6.53 20.38 12.59
CA GLN A 302 -5.56 21.15 11.80
C GLN A 302 -5.74 20.80 10.33
N MET A 303 -5.68 21.80 9.46
CA MET A 303 -5.78 21.61 8.01
C MET A 303 -4.56 22.21 7.31
N GLN A 304 -4.02 21.49 6.33
CA GLN A 304 -3.06 22.04 5.38
C GLN A 304 -3.47 21.70 3.95
N VAL A 305 -3.20 22.63 3.04
CA VAL A 305 -3.49 22.47 1.62
C VAL A 305 -2.19 22.38 0.85
N LEU A 306 -2.03 21.30 0.10
CA LEU A 306 -0.85 20.97 -0.67
C LEU A 306 -1.21 21.08 -2.17
N PRO A 307 -1.15 22.31 -2.75
CA PRO A 307 -1.55 22.52 -4.13
C PRO A 307 -0.65 21.76 -5.09
N GLN A 308 -1.13 21.59 -6.33
CA GLN A 308 -0.42 20.97 -7.47
C GLN A 308 -0.28 19.44 -7.40
N CYS A 309 -0.92 18.79 -6.43
CA CYS A 309 -1.00 17.33 -6.36
C CYS A 309 -2.22 16.80 -7.13
N GLY A 310 -2.12 15.59 -7.65
CA GLY A 310 -3.24 14.79 -8.14
C GLY A 310 -4.01 14.16 -6.98
N HIS A 311 -4.48 12.93 -7.17
CA HIS A 311 -5.24 12.22 -6.13
C HIS A 311 -4.34 11.70 -5.00
N ALA A 312 -3.18 11.14 -5.31
CA ALA A 312 -2.25 10.57 -4.33
C ALA A 312 -1.24 11.63 -3.88
N VAL A 313 -1.67 12.53 -2.99
CA VAL A 313 -0.86 13.66 -2.51
C VAL A 313 0.45 13.21 -1.86
N HIS A 314 0.44 12.08 -1.14
CA HIS A 314 1.62 11.48 -0.51
C HIS A 314 2.61 10.87 -1.51
N GLU A 315 2.15 10.48 -2.71
CA GLU A 315 3.05 10.06 -3.79
C GLU A 315 3.60 11.25 -4.57
N ASP A 316 2.75 12.27 -4.81
CA ASP A 316 3.09 13.43 -5.64
C ASP A 316 3.97 14.46 -4.92
N ALA A 317 3.76 14.67 -3.62
CA ALA A 317 4.51 15.61 -2.79
C ALA A 317 4.91 15.00 -1.43
N PRO A 318 5.67 13.88 -1.42
CA PRO A 318 6.01 13.15 -0.20
C PRO A 318 6.71 14.03 0.85
N ASP A 319 7.62 14.90 0.42
CA ASP A 319 8.33 15.82 1.32
C ASP A 319 7.40 16.79 2.05
N LYS A 320 6.39 17.34 1.35
CA LYS A 320 5.45 18.29 1.95
C LYS A 320 4.49 17.58 2.90
N VAL A 321 4.07 16.35 2.55
CA VAL A 321 3.27 15.52 3.45
C VAL A 321 4.08 15.16 4.70
N ALA A 322 5.35 14.78 4.54
CA ALA A 322 6.24 14.50 5.66
C ALA A 322 6.46 15.73 6.55
N GLU A 323 6.68 16.91 5.97
CA GLU A 323 6.80 18.18 6.71
C GLU A 323 5.53 18.47 7.51
N ALA A 324 4.35 18.39 6.89
CA ALA A 324 3.06 18.62 7.54
C ALA A 324 2.82 17.69 8.74
N VAL A 325 3.11 16.39 8.55
CA VAL A 325 2.97 15.36 9.59
C VAL A 325 4.01 15.56 10.70
N ALA A 326 5.26 15.86 10.37
CA ALA A 326 6.32 16.15 11.34
C ALA A 326 5.97 17.36 12.21
N THR A 327 5.62 18.49 11.60
CA THR A 327 5.18 19.70 12.32
C THR A 327 3.99 19.42 13.22
N PHE A 328 3.01 18.64 12.76
CA PHE A 328 1.86 18.23 13.58
C PHE A 328 2.30 17.41 14.80
N LEU A 329 3.12 16.37 14.60
CA LEU A 329 3.58 15.49 15.69
C LEU A 329 4.43 16.26 16.72
N ILE A 330 5.32 17.14 16.28
CA ILE A 330 6.17 17.96 17.17
C ILE A 330 5.32 18.98 17.92
N ARG A 331 4.40 19.68 17.24
CA ARG A 331 3.47 20.64 17.87
C ARG A 331 2.67 20.02 19.01
N HIS A 332 2.27 18.76 18.86
CA HIS A 332 1.53 18.01 19.86
C HIS A 332 2.42 17.23 20.85
N ARG A 333 3.75 17.37 20.76
CA ARG A 333 4.75 16.69 21.61
C ARG A 333 4.64 15.17 21.58
N PHE A 334 4.33 14.62 20.39
CA PHE A 334 4.25 13.19 20.17
C PHE A 334 5.60 12.57 19.76
N THR A 335 6.54 13.40 19.30
CA THR A 335 7.88 12.98 18.90
C THR A 335 8.86 14.16 19.00
N GLU A 336 10.15 13.84 18.87
CA GLU A 336 11.27 14.78 18.81
C GLU A 336 11.77 14.95 17.36
N PRO A 337 12.20 16.16 16.97
CA PRO A 337 12.81 16.41 15.67
C PRO A 337 14.20 15.76 15.56
N ILE A 338 14.57 15.33 14.35
CA ILE A 338 15.91 14.83 14.00
C ILE A 338 16.59 15.82 13.05
N GLY A 339 17.92 15.82 13.03
CA GLY A 339 18.70 16.43 11.93
C GLY A 339 18.60 17.95 11.82
N GLY A 340 18.20 18.64 12.90
CA GLY A 340 18.03 20.09 12.89
C GLY A 340 16.78 20.57 12.14
N PHE A 341 15.80 19.70 11.92
CA PHE A 341 14.51 20.06 11.32
C PHE A 341 13.86 21.23 12.09
N GLN A 342 13.55 22.32 11.37
CA GLN A 342 12.83 23.48 11.87
C GLN A 342 11.38 23.38 11.38
N TRP A 343 10.41 23.46 12.31
CA TRP A 343 9.02 23.02 12.13
C TRP A 343 7.98 24.12 12.30
#